data_AF-A0A7J7G8N2-F1
#
_entry.id   AF-A0A7J7G8N2-F1
#
_cell.length_a   1.000
_cell.length_b   1.000
_cell.length_c   1.000
_cell.angle_alpha   90.00
_cell.angle_beta   90.00
_cell.angle_gamma   90.00
#
_symmetry.space_group_name_H-M   'P 1'
#
loop_
_entity.id
_entity.type
_entity.pdbx_description
1 polymer ?
#
loop_
_entity_poly.entity_id
_entity_poly.type
_entity_poly.pdbx_seq_one_letter_code
_entity_poly.pdbx_strand_id
1 'polypeptide(L)'
;MPNLMSKWKNLAILRLVGTFQMQEILAQINIHCKNFIGLGILGAYIEQGQASTIVTLLPNIKQLILRHASHEKENLVMILQGCKELKYFDVRDCIGFDEGDDEILKLASHIQTFKPEGSMLYDYYYDYSPILINEYQVKGKFSFTAIVKTLVKHSVTTAVYVSLPDSGFCDEEVLFYIADQ
;
A
#
# COMPACT_ATOMS: atom_id res chain seq x y z
N MET A 1 9.53 9.36 15.06
CA MET A 1 9.15 9.20 13.64
C MET A 1 8.47 10.41 12.99
N PRO A 2 7.56 11.18 13.64
CA PRO A 2 6.74 12.19 12.96
C PRO A 2 7.53 13.21 12.11
N ASN A 3 8.68 13.67 12.61
CA ASN A 3 9.48 14.73 11.96
C ASN A 3 10.22 14.34 10.67
N LEU A 4 10.24 13.06 10.27
CA LEU A 4 10.96 12.64 9.06
C LEU A 4 10.05 12.66 7.83
N MET A 5 8.77 12.31 8.00
CA MET A 5 7.77 12.26 6.92
C MET A 5 7.41 13.66 6.40
N SER A 6 7.49 14.68 7.26
CA SER A 6 7.24 16.08 6.90
C SER A 6 8.20 16.65 5.84
N LYS A 7 9.29 15.93 5.56
CA LYS A 7 10.28 16.31 4.56
C LYS A 7 9.91 15.88 3.14
N TRP A 8 8.98 14.94 2.95
CA TRP A 8 8.55 14.47 1.63
C TRP A 8 7.40 15.29 1.04
N LYS A 9 7.57 16.61 0.96
CA LYS A 9 6.49 17.55 0.56
C LYS A 9 5.93 17.29 -0.86
N ASN A 10 6.75 16.70 -1.73
CA ASN A 10 6.41 16.40 -3.12
C ASN A 10 5.93 14.96 -3.33
N LEU A 11 5.81 14.17 -2.27
CA LEU A 11 5.41 12.77 -2.40
C LEU A 11 4.03 12.67 -3.04
N ALA A 12 3.98 11.92 -4.14
CA ALA A 12 2.76 11.62 -4.86
C ALA A 12 2.30 10.19 -4.61
N ILE A 13 3.23 9.24 -4.50
CA ILE A 13 2.93 7.82 -4.38
C ILE A 13 3.76 7.17 -3.27
N LEU A 14 3.10 6.40 -2.41
CA LEU A 14 3.72 5.58 -1.37
C LEU A 14 3.37 4.11 -1.62
N ARG A 15 4.36 3.22 -1.61
CA ARG A 15 4.14 1.78 -1.51
C ARG A 15 4.62 1.26 -0.17
N LEU A 16 3.83 0.37 0.43
CA LEU A 16 4.13 -0.34 1.65
C LEU A 16 4.14 -1.83 1.35
N VAL A 17 5.14 -2.54 1.83
CA VAL A 17 5.20 -4.00 1.76
C VAL A 17 4.72 -4.54 3.11
N GLY A 18 3.53 -4.15 3.56
CA GLY A 18 3.01 -4.47 4.89
C GLY A 18 2.15 -3.36 5.49
N THR A 19 1.54 -3.64 6.64
CA THR A 19 0.59 -2.71 7.31
C THR A 19 1.10 -2.15 8.63
N PHE A 20 2.34 -2.49 9.02
CA PHE A 20 2.95 -2.01 10.25
C PHE A 20 3.06 -0.48 10.26
N GLN A 21 2.54 0.16 11.31
CA GLN A 21 2.53 1.62 11.50
C GLN A 21 1.85 2.43 10.38
N MET A 22 1.05 1.77 9.55
CA MET A 22 0.34 2.38 8.43
C MET A 22 -0.47 3.60 8.87
N GLN A 23 -1.19 3.52 9.99
CA GLN A 23 -1.98 4.63 10.51
C GLN A 23 -1.12 5.86 10.80
N GLU A 24 0.04 5.69 11.44
CA GLU A 24 0.92 6.79 11.80
C GLU A 24 1.59 7.39 10.56
N ILE A 25 2.01 6.55 9.62
CA ILE A 25 2.58 6.98 8.35
C ILE A 25 1.56 7.80 7.57
N LEU A 26 0.36 7.24 7.33
CA LEU A 26 -0.69 7.91 6.56
C LEU A 26 -1.17 9.19 7.23
N ALA A 27 -1.22 9.25 8.56
CA ALA A 27 -1.56 10.47 9.28
C ALA A 27 -0.55 11.59 8.99
N GLN A 28 0.75 11.27 8.94
CA GLN A 28 1.78 12.25 8.57
C GLN A 28 1.70 12.63 7.10
N ILE A 29 1.48 11.69 6.19
CA ILE A 29 1.31 11.97 4.76
C ILE A 29 0.12 12.93 4.53
N ASN A 30 -1.02 12.68 5.17
CA ASN A 30 -2.21 13.52 5.05
C ASN A 30 -1.96 14.98 5.49
N ILE A 31 -1.14 15.18 6.53
CA ILE A 31 -0.77 16.51 7.00
C ILE A 31 0.21 17.20 6.05
N HIS A 32 1.23 16.49 5.57
CA HIS A 32 2.42 17.10 4.98
C HIS A 32 2.55 16.99 3.44
N CYS A 33 1.90 16.01 2.80
CA CYS A 33 2.11 15.69 1.39
C CYS A 33 0.88 16.11 0.56
N LYS A 34 0.83 17.37 0.12
CA LYS A 34 -0.34 17.91 -0.58
C LYS A 34 -0.52 17.40 -2.01
N ASN A 35 0.53 16.82 -2.59
CA ASN A 35 0.50 16.24 -3.93
C ASN A 35 0.26 14.71 -3.90
N PHE A 36 -0.09 14.15 -2.74
CA PHE A 36 -0.29 12.72 -2.59
C PHE A 36 -1.52 12.25 -3.35
N ILE A 37 -1.35 11.25 -4.21
CA ILE A 37 -2.38 10.71 -5.10
C ILE A 37 -2.49 9.19 -5.06
N GLY A 38 -1.48 8.47 -4.58
CA GLY A 38 -1.43 7.01 -4.68
C GLY A 38 -0.86 6.27 -3.48
N LEU A 39 -1.52 5.18 -3.10
CA LEU A 39 -1.05 4.23 -2.09
C LEU A 39 -1.00 2.82 -2.68
N GLY A 40 0.10 2.09 -2.43
CA GLY A 40 0.18 0.66 -2.68
C GLY A 40 0.46 -0.10 -1.39
N ILE A 41 -0.22 -1.21 -1.16
CA ILE A 41 0.03 -2.15 -0.06
C ILE A 41 0.06 -3.55 -0.68
N LEU A 42 1.24 -4.15 -0.81
CA LEU A 42 1.42 -5.40 -1.56
C LEU A 42 1.51 -6.58 -0.60
N GLY A 43 0.78 -7.66 -0.90
CA GLY A 43 0.95 -8.95 -0.20
C GLY A 43 0.60 -8.94 1.29
N ALA A 44 -0.23 -7.99 1.76
CA ALA A 44 -0.53 -7.82 3.17
C ALA A 44 -1.95 -8.30 3.53
N TYR A 45 -2.17 -8.61 4.81
CA TYR A 45 -3.51 -8.80 5.35
C TYR A 45 -4.13 -7.44 5.72
N ILE A 46 -5.23 -7.08 5.06
CA ILE A 46 -5.95 -5.82 5.29
C ILE A 46 -7.18 -6.10 6.15
N GLU A 47 -7.01 -5.95 7.46
CA GLU A 47 -8.11 -6.02 8.41
C GLU A 47 -8.97 -4.75 8.37
N GLN A 48 -10.11 -4.80 9.06
CA GLN A 48 -11.04 -3.69 9.17
C GLN A 48 -10.36 -2.40 9.67
N GLY A 49 -9.39 -2.51 10.58
CA GLY A 49 -8.64 -1.37 11.09
C GLY A 49 -7.84 -0.64 10.02
N GLN A 50 -7.15 -1.39 9.13
CA GLN A 50 -6.40 -0.82 8.01
C GLN A 50 -7.34 -0.24 6.95
N ALA A 51 -8.42 -0.95 6.60
CA ALA A 51 -9.42 -0.45 5.65
C ALA A 51 -10.05 0.88 6.13
N SER A 52 -10.45 0.93 7.41
CA SER A 52 -10.97 2.15 8.05
C SER A 52 -9.95 3.28 8.06
N THR A 53 -8.67 2.97 8.30
CA THR A 53 -7.57 3.93 8.25
C THR A 53 -7.41 4.54 6.86
N ILE A 54 -7.47 3.73 5.78
CA ILE A 54 -7.42 4.22 4.40
C ILE A 54 -8.56 5.20 4.16
N VAL A 55 -9.80 4.78 4.44
CA VAL A 55 -11.00 5.60 4.19
C VAL A 55 -10.98 6.91 4.98
N THR A 56 -10.53 6.86 6.23
CA THR A 56 -10.53 8.03 7.12
C THR A 56 -9.44 9.04 6.75
N LEU A 57 -8.24 8.56 6.44
CA LEU A 57 -7.09 9.43 6.21
C LEU A 57 -6.92 9.82 4.75
N LEU A 58 -7.42 9.00 3.81
CA LEU A 58 -7.23 9.16 2.37
C LEU A 58 -8.56 9.05 1.57
N PRO A 59 -9.65 9.71 1.97
CA PRO A 59 -10.96 9.56 1.30
C PRO A 59 -10.97 10.00 -0.18
N ASN A 60 -10.02 10.84 -0.58
CA ASN A 60 -9.91 11.40 -1.94
C ASN A 60 -8.71 10.83 -2.72
N ILE A 61 -8.20 9.66 -2.32
CA ILE A 61 -7.09 9.01 -3.01
C ILE A 61 -7.49 8.63 -4.45
N LYS A 62 -6.57 8.81 -5.39
CA LYS A 62 -6.83 8.56 -6.81
C LYS A 62 -6.36 7.19 -7.27
N GLN A 63 -5.33 6.65 -6.62
CA GLN A 63 -4.74 5.36 -6.95
C GLN A 63 -4.59 4.51 -5.69
N LEU A 64 -5.13 3.28 -5.73
CA LEU A 64 -4.92 2.30 -4.69
C LEU A 64 -4.50 0.97 -5.32
N ILE A 65 -3.48 0.32 -4.76
CA ILE A 65 -2.96 -0.96 -5.24
C ILE A 65 -2.88 -1.90 -4.04
N LEU A 66 -3.65 -2.98 -4.03
CA LEU A 66 -3.68 -3.99 -2.97
C LEU A 66 -3.32 -5.38 -3.50
N ARG A 67 -2.54 -5.46 -4.58
CA ARG A 67 -2.23 -6.73 -5.25
C ARG A 67 -1.68 -7.79 -4.28
N HIS A 68 -2.12 -9.03 -4.44
CA HIS A 68 -1.73 -10.17 -3.58
C HIS A 68 -2.17 -10.03 -2.12
N ALA A 69 -3.03 -9.07 -1.78
CA ALA A 69 -3.52 -8.90 -0.41
C ALA A 69 -4.61 -9.93 -0.08
N SER A 70 -4.76 -10.19 1.22
CA SER A 70 -5.91 -10.91 1.77
C SER A 70 -6.77 -9.95 2.57
N HIS A 71 -8.08 -10.02 2.39
CA HIS A 71 -9.03 -9.17 3.10
C HIS A 71 -10.44 -9.74 3.02
N GLU A 72 -11.23 -9.57 4.09
CA GLU A 72 -12.66 -9.84 4.03
C GLU A 72 -13.35 -8.92 3.00
N LYS A 73 -14.38 -9.42 2.33
CA LYS A 73 -15.14 -8.67 1.32
C LYS A 73 -15.64 -7.34 1.87
N GLU A 74 -16.07 -7.31 3.13
CA GLU A 74 -16.59 -6.14 3.84
C GLU A 74 -15.55 -5.01 3.91
N ASN A 75 -14.26 -5.35 4.04
CA ASN A 75 -13.17 -4.38 4.07
C ASN A 75 -12.96 -3.75 2.68
N LEU A 76 -13.10 -4.53 1.61
CA LEU A 76 -13.07 -4.02 0.24
C LEU A 76 -14.26 -3.10 -0.05
N VAL A 77 -15.47 -3.52 0.36
CA VAL A 77 -16.69 -2.70 0.26
C VAL A 77 -16.52 -1.38 1.00
N MET A 78 -15.97 -1.41 2.22
CA MET A 78 -15.68 -0.20 3.00
C MET A 78 -14.76 0.76 2.23
N ILE A 79 -13.70 0.26 1.61
CA ILE A 79 -12.77 1.07 0.81
C ILE A 79 -13.48 1.68 -0.41
N LEU A 80 -14.21 0.87 -1.19
CA LEU A 80 -14.94 1.33 -2.38
C LEU A 80 -16.01 2.37 -2.04
N GLN A 81 -16.66 2.21 -0.88
CA GLN A 81 -17.65 3.17 -0.40
C GLN A 81 -17.02 4.42 0.21
N GLY A 82 -15.81 4.33 0.77
CA GLY A 82 -15.15 5.44 1.44
C GLY A 82 -14.30 6.33 0.52
N CYS A 83 -13.60 5.73 -0.45
CA CYS A 83 -12.64 6.41 -1.31
C CYS A 83 -13.30 6.87 -2.61
N LYS A 84 -13.84 8.10 -2.62
CA LYS A 84 -14.75 8.58 -3.68
C LYS A 84 -14.08 9.07 -4.96
N GLU A 85 -12.78 9.35 -4.92
CA GLU A 85 -12.03 9.86 -6.07
C GLU A 85 -11.13 8.81 -6.74
N LEU A 86 -11.32 7.52 -6.41
CA LEU A 86 -10.54 6.44 -7.01
C LEU A 86 -10.71 6.43 -8.53
N LYS A 87 -9.58 6.50 -9.23
CA LYS A 87 -9.48 6.37 -10.69
C LYS A 87 -8.78 5.08 -11.10
N TYR A 88 -7.85 4.62 -10.27
CA TYR A 88 -7.13 3.37 -10.46
C TYR A 88 -7.22 2.55 -9.18
N PHE A 89 -7.80 1.35 -9.25
CA PHE A 89 -7.84 0.42 -8.13
C PHE A 89 -7.48 -0.99 -8.59
N ASP A 90 -6.36 -1.48 -8.08
CA ASP A 90 -5.76 -2.75 -8.48
C ASP A 90 -5.77 -3.72 -7.32
N VAL A 91 -6.64 -4.71 -7.42
CA VAL A 91 -6.89 -5.77 -6.43
C VAL A 91 -6.74 -7.12 -7.13
N ARG A 92 -5.74 -7.24 -8.00
CA ARG A 92 -5.44 -8.51 -8.68
C ARG A 92 -4.83 -9.51 -7.71
N ASP A 93 -5.11 -10.77 -7.98
CA ASP A 93 -4.52 -11.91 -7.27
C ASP A 93 -4.77 -11.85 -5.74
N CYS A 94 -5.89 -11.27 -5.29
CA CYS A 94 -6.24 -11.14 -3.87
C CYS A 94 -7.06 -12.34 -3.36
N ILE A 95 -7.10 -12.50 -2.03
CA ILE A 95 -7.95 -13.48 -1.36
C ILE A 95 -9.04 -12.77 -0.55
N GLY A 96 -10.28 -13.30 -0.65
CA GLY A 96 -11.42 -12.94 0.17
C GLY A 96 -12.58 -12.26 -0.59
N PHE A 97 -12.48 -12.18 -1.92
CA PHE A 97 -13.59 -11.89 -2.82
C PHE A 97 -13.35 -12.55 -4.18
N ASP A 98 -14.41 -12.84 -4.92
CA ASP A 98 -14.32 -13.37 -6.27
C ASP A 98 -14.17 -12.24 -7.31
N GLU A 99 -13.32 -12.41 -8.31
CA GLU A 99 -13.12 -11.43 -9.39
C GLU A 99 -14.43 -11.08 -10.13
N GLY A 100 -15.38 -12.00 -10.17
CA GLY A 100 -16.71 -11.85 -10.75
C GLY A 100 -17.80 -11.42 -9.76
N ASP A 101 -17.45 -10.95 -8.56
CA ASP A 101 -18.44 -10.52 -7.57
C ASP A 101 -19.24 -9.29 -8.04
N ASP A 102 -20.51 -9.50 -8.37
CA ASP A 102 -21.43 -8.48 -8.90
C ASP A 102 -21.55 -7.24 -8.02
N GLU A 103 -21.48 -7.40 -6.69
CA GLU A 103 -21.59 -6.27 -5.75
C GLU A 103 -20.33 -5.40 -5.83
N ILE A 104 -19.15 -6.03 -5.83
CA ILE A 104 -17.86 -5.34 -5.95
C ILE A 104 -17.76 -4.64 -7.31
N LEU A 105 -18.10 -5.33 -8.40
CA LEU A 105 -18.10 -4.77 -9.76
C LEU A 105 -19.04 -3.56 -9.86
N LYS A 106 -20.23 -3.66 -9.26
CA LYS A 106 -21.19 -2.55 -9.23
C LYS A 106 -20.66 -1.36 -8.42
N LEU A 107 -20.08 -1.60 -7.26
CA LEU A 107 -19.48 -0.55 -6.44
C LEU A 107 -18.30 0.12 -7.16
N ALA A 108 -17.48 -0.64 -7.87
CA ALA A 108 -16.30 -0.16 -8.60
C ALA A 108 -16.63 0.43 -9.99
N SER A 109 -17.88 0.38 -10.45
CA SER A 109 -18.28 0.77 -11.82
C SER A 109 -17.94 2.22 -12.23
N HIS A 110 -17.73 3.11 -11.26
CA HIS A 110 -17.35 4.50 -11.47
C HIS A 110 -15.82 4.73 -11.55
N ILE A 111 -15.02 3.71 -11.23
CA ILE A 111 -13.55 3.77 -11.23
C ILE A 111 -13.07 3.55 -12.67
N GLN A 112 -12.27 4.48 -13.18
CA GLN A 112 -11.80 4.45 -14.57
C GLN A 112 -11.01 3.18 -14.91
N THR A 113 -10.24 2.65 -13.97
CA THR A 113 -9.48 1.41 -14.12
C THR A 113 -9.57 0.60 -12.84
N PHE A 114 -10.45 -0.39 -12.86
CA PHE A 114 -10.58 -1.39 -11.80
C PHE A 114 -10.02 -2.72 -12.30
N LYS A 115 -9.14 -3.36 -11.52
CA LYS A 115 -8.46 -4.60 -11.88
C LYS A 115 -8.67 -5.67 -10.81
N PRO A 116 -9.70 -6.53 -10.95
CA PRO A 116 -9.99 -7.60 -10.01
C PRO A 116 -9.39 -8.96 -10.39
N GLU A 117 -8.70 -9.05 -11.52
CA GLU A 117 -8.35 -10.32 -12.15
C GLU A 117 -7.49 -11.23 -11.24
N GLY A 118 -7.81 -12.52 -11.20
CA GLY A 118 -7.13 -13.53 -10.40
C GLY A 118 -7.55 -13.57 -8.93
N SER A 119 -8.45 -12.68 -8.49
CA SER A 119 -8.95 -12.68 -7.11
C SER A 119 -9.99 -13.76 -6.86
N MET A 120 -9.89 -14.40 -5.70
CA MET A 120 -10.73 -15.53 -5.33
C MET A 120 -11.16 -15.47 -3.85
N LEU A 121 -12.32 -16.07 -3.55
CA LEU A 121 -12.89 -16.06 -2.19
C LEU A 121 -12.03 -16.83 -1.18
N TYR A 122 -11.47 -17.97 -1.59
CA TYR A 122 -10.64 -18.82 -0.75
C TYR A 122 -9.35 -19.18 -1.47
N ASP A 123 -8.29 -19.28 -0.70
CA ASP A 123 -7.05 -19.87 -1.17
C ASP A 123 -7.16 -21.39 -1.11
N TYR A 124 -7.37 -22.03 -2.27
CA TYR A 124 -7.42 -23.49 -2.33
C TYR A 124 -6.03 -24.13 -2.32
N TYR A 125 -4.98 -23.37 -2.62
CA TYR A 125 -3.58 -23.80 -2.64
C TYR A 125 -2.70 -22.55 -2.77
N TYR A 126 -2.01 -22.11 -1.72
CA TYR A 126 -0.61 -21.63 -1.68
C TYR A 126 -0.34 -20.91 -0.36
N ASP A 127 0.61 -21.41 0.44
CA ASP A 127 1.28 -20.56 1.42
C ASP A 127 1.88 -19.36 0.64
N TYR A 128 1.37 -18.13 0.82
CA TYR A 128 1.83 -16.93 0.10
C TYR A 128 3.19 -16.41 0.61
N SER A 129 3.73 -17.05 1.66
CA SER A 129 5.09 -16.85 2.19
C SER A 129 6.23 -16.81 1.14
N PRO A 130 6.22 -17.56 0.02
CA PRO A 130 7.37 -17.62 -0.90
C PRO A 130 7.42 -16.54 -2.00
N ILE A 131 6.33 -15.86 -2.37
CA ILE A 131 6.36 -14.93 -3.52
C ILE A 131 7.22 -13.70 -3.19
N LEU A 132 7.04 -13.13 -1.99
CA LEU A 132 7.80 -11.96 -1.53
C LEU A 132 9.26 -12.28 -1.20
N ILE A 133 9.52 -13.47 -0.64
CA ILE A 133 10.90 -13.93 -0.35
C ILE A 133 11.68 -14.13 -1.66
N ASN A 134 11.03 -14.62 -2.72
CA ASN A 134 11.66 -14.86 -4.01
C ASN A 134 11.79 -13.59 -4.88
N GLU A 135 10.83 -12.66 -4.86
CA GLU A 135 10.91 -11.43 -5.65
C GLU A 135 11.93 -10.42 -5.11
N TYR A 136 12.13 -10.36 -3.79
CA TYR A 136 12.94 -9.30 -3.17
C TYR A 136 14.25 -9.77 -2.53
N GLN A 137 14.50 -11.07 -2.39
CA GLN A 137 15.78 -11.66 -1.93
C GLN A 137 16.41 -10.99 -0.67
N VAL A 138 15.61 -10.62 0.32
CA VAL A 138 16.07 -9.79 1.46
C VAL A 138 16.51 -10.64 2.66
N LYS A 139 17.72 -10.42 3.22
CA LYS A 139 18.20 -11.09 4.45
C LYS A 139 18.97 -10.17 5.42
N GLY A 140 18.27 -9.45 6.31
CA GLY A 140 18.93 -8.71 7.42
C GLY A 140 17.93 -8.04 8.37
N LYS A 141 18.35 -7.61 9.57
CA LYS A 141 17.50 -6.91 10.55
C LYS A 141 17.87 -5.42 10.67
N PHE A 142 16.92 -4.52 10.41
CA PHE A 142 17.12 -3.06 10.55
C PHE A 142 15.96 -2.37 11.27
N SER A 143 16.21 -1.21 11.87
CA SER A 143 15.17 -0.34 12.43
C SER A 143 14.45 0.42 11.32
N PHE A 144 13.11 0.37 11.28
CA PHE A 144 12.28 1.16 10.36
C PHE A 144 12.64 2.66 10.38
N THR A 145 12.98 3.18 11.56
CA THR A 145 13.41 4.59 11.70
C THR A 145 14.73 4.86 10.98
N ALA A 146 15.66 3.89 10.94
CA ALA A 146 16.91 4.01 10.22
C ALA A 146 16.66 4.03 8.70
N ILE A 147 15.79 3.16 8.21
CA ILE A 147 15.38 3.09 6.79
C ILE A 147 14.81 4.44 6.34
N VAL A 148 13.81 4.97 7.07
CA VAL A 148 13.20 6.27 6.75
C VAL A 148 14.24 7.40 6.79
N LYS A 149 15.15 7.42 7.78
CA LYS A 149 16.21 8.43 7.86
C LYS A 149 17.14 8.38 6.65
N THR A 150 17.54 7.18 6.22
CA THR A 150 18.40 7.00 5.05
C THR A 150 17.69 7.47 3.79
N LEU A 151 16.45 7.05 3.55
CA LEU A 151 15.67 7.46 2.38
C LEU A 151 15.49 8.98 2.33
N VAL A 152 15.16 9.62 3.46
CA VAL A 152 15.06 11.08 3.54
C VAL A 152 16.39 11.78 3.25
N LYS A 153 17.53 11.24 3.73
CA LYS A 153 18.85 11.82 3.49
C LYS A 153 19.25 11.73 2.02
N HIS A 154 19.00 10.58 1.38
CA HIS A 154 19.37 10.34 -0.02
C HIS A 154 18.46 11.07 -1.01
N SER A 155 17.15 11.13 -0.75
CA SER A 155 16.19 11.76 -1.66
C SER A 155 16.19 13.29 -1.64
N VAL A 156 16.96 13.96 -0.76
CA VAL A 156 17.05 15.43 -0.63
C VAL A 156 15.69 16.15 -0.74
N THR A 157 14.60 15.53 -0.25
CA THR A 157 13.20 16.05 -0.33
C THR A 157 12.56 16.13 -1.72
N THR A 158 13.19 15.58 -2.76
CA THR A 158 12.67 15.57 -4.15
C THR A 158 11.87 14.31 -4.50
N ALA A 159 11.88 13.29 -3.63
CA ALA A 159 11.17 12.04 -3.90
C ALA A 159 9.66 12.26 -4.17
N VAL A 160 9.22 11.76 -5.32
CA VAL A 160 7.81 11.71 -5.74
C VAL A 160 7.21 10.34 -5.46
N TYR A 161 8.05 9.30 -5.43
CA TYR A 161 7.71 7.91 -5.16
C TYR A 161 8.58 7.35 -4.03
N VAL A 162 7.99 6.65 -3.08
CA VAL A 162 8.71 5.94 -1.99
C VAL A 162 8.10 4.56 -1.80
N SER A 163 8.95 3.55 -1.61
CA SER A 163 8.55 2.19 -1.18
C SER A 163 9.10 1.91 0.20
N LEU A 164 8.31 1.37 1.13
CA LEU A 164 8.78 1.00 2.47
C LEU A 164 8.60 -0.52 2.68
N PRO A 165 9.60 -1.23 3.21
CA PRO A 165 9.52 -2.67 3.44
C PRO A 165 8.58 -3.01 4.61
N ASP A 166 8.22 -4.30 4.73
CA ASP A 166 7.59 -4.80 5.95
C ASP A 166 8.56 -4.66 7.11
N SER A 167 8.00 -4.50 8.31
CA SER A 167 8.71 -4.38 9.56
C SER A 167 9.95 -5.30 9.65
N GLY A 168 11.13 -4.66 9.69
CA GLY A 168 12.36 -5.26 10.20
C GLY A 168 13.22 -6.08 9.23
N PHE A 169 12.87 -6.25 7.96
CA PHE A 169 13.69 -7.02 7.01
C PHE A 169 14.01 -6.23 5.74
N CYS A 170 15.21 -5.64 5.68
CA CYS A 170 15.71 -4.95 4.48
C CYS A 170 17.25 -4.91 4.52
N ASP A 171 17.97 -5.57 3.61
CA ASP A 171 19.42 -5.33 3.48
C ASP A 171 19.71 -3.93 2.96
N GLU A 172 20.88 -3.38 3.31
CA GLU A 172 21.34 -2.04 2.89
C GLU A 172 21.26 -1.83 1.36
N GLU A 173 21.32 -2.91 0.57
CA GLU A 173 21.24 -2.86 -0.89
C GLU A 173 19.83 -2.48 -1.43
N VAL A 174 18.75 -2.83 -0.73
CA VAL A 174 17.38 -2.49 -1.15
C VAL A 174 17.10 -0.98 -1.00
N LEU A 175 17.80 -0.31 -0.07
CA LEU A 175 17.70 1.14 0.12
C LEU A 175 18.19 1.94 -1.11
N PHE A 176 19.10 1.37 -1.90
CA PHE A 176 19.57 2.01 -3.14
C PHE A 176 18.51 1.99 -4.25
N TYR A 177 17.60 1.02 -4.25
CA TYR A 177 16.57 0.88 -5.29
C TYR A 177 15.33 1.76 -5.04
N ILE A 178 15.14 2.22 -3.80
CA ILE A 178 13.94 2.94 -3.36
C ILE A 178 14.10 4.47 -3.48
N ALA A 179 15.33 4.96 -3.52
CA ALA A 179 15.63 6.40 -3.57
C ALA A 179 15.89 6.96 -4.98
N ASP A 180 16.16 6.10 -5.97
CA ASP A 180 16.41 6.49 -7.37
C ASP A 180 15.35 5.89 -8.31
N GLN A 181 14.22 6.61 -8.46
CA GLN A 181 13.54 6.89 -9.74
C GLN A 181 12.78 8.23 -9.64
#